data_AF-A0A1X0VC20-F1
#
_entry.id   AF-A0A1X0VC20-F1
#
_cell.length_a   1.000
_cell.length_b   1.000
_cell.length_c   1.000
_cell.angle_alpha   90.00
_cell.angle_beta   90.00
_cell.angle_gamma   90.00
#
_symmetry.space_group_name_H-M   'P 1'
#
loop_
_entity.id
_entity.type
_entity.pdbx_description
1 polymer ?
#
loop_
_entity_poly.entity_id
_entity_poly.type
_entity_poly.pdbx_seq_one_letter_code
_entity_poly.pdbx_strand_id
1 'polypeptide(L)'
;MDRIILGYSQYLDSLENMINNMISYQLNMIMKTLTEISIVLTIPAIIFGFWGINAHVLFENSSYGVLAVLIISATLSLICWLLMRRKTYL
;
A
#
# COMPACT_ATOMS: atom_id res chain seq x y z
N MET A 1 35.56 28.66 26.59
CA MET A 1 35.33 27.20 26.56
C MET A 1 33.87 26.90 26.23
N ASP A 2 32.91 27.59 26.87
CA ASP A 2 31.47 27.34 26.72
C ASP A 2 30.90 27.54 25.30
N ARG A 3 31.42 28.50 24.53
CA ARG A 3 30.98 28.74 23.14
C ARG A 3 31.33 27.60 22.18
N ILE A 4 32.42 26.89 22.44
CA ILE A 4 32.86 25.78 21.60
C ILE A 4 31.96 24.57 21.87
N ILE A 5 31.66 24.32 23.15
CA ILE A 5 30.71 23.28 23.60
C ILE A 5 29.32 23.55 23.02
N LEU A 6 28.83 24.80 23.07
CA LEU A 6 27.58 25.20 22.43
C LEU A 6 27.58 24.95 20.92
N GLY A 7 28.70 25.24 20.25
CA GLY A 7 28.85 24.92 18.82
C GLY A 7 28.72 23.42 18.56
N TYR A 8 29.43 22.58 19.32
CA TYR A 8 29.33 21.12 19.19
C TYR A 8 27.92 20.60 19.49
N SER A 9 27.25 21.10 20.53
CA SER A 9 25.86 20.75 20.82
C SER A 9 24.92 21.10 19.66
N GLN A 10 25.04 22.31 19.10
CA GLN A 10 24.22 22.71 17.94
C GLN A 10 24.48 21.85 16.69
N TYR A 11 25.72 21.43 16.46
CA TYR A 11 26.04 20.49 15.38
C TYR A 11 25.44 19.11 15.63
N LEU A 12 25.54 18.59 16.85
CA LEU A 12 24.95 17.31 17.23
C LEU A 12 23.42 17.34 17.13
N ASP A 13 22.78 18.41 17.60
CA ASP A 13 21.33 18.61 17.49
C ASP A 13 20.90 18.68 16.01
N SER A 14 21.71 19.31 15.15
CA SER A 14 21.43 19.37 13.70
C SER A 14 21.56 18.00 13.03
N LEU A 15 22.55 17.20 13.45
CA LEU A 15 22.71 15.81 12.98
C LEU A 15 21.56 14.92 13.44
N GLU A 16 21.14 15.05 14.70
CA GLU A 16 19.99 14.34 15.25
C GLU A 16 18.72 14.68 14.47
N ASN A 17 18.45 15.97 14.25
CA ASN A 17 17.32 16.43 13.45
C ASN A 17 17.36 15.86 12.03
N MET A 18 18.53 15.83 11.39
CA MET A 18 18.70 15.25 10.05
C MET A 18 18.43 13.74 10.03
N ILE A 19 18.95 12.99 11.02
CA ILE A 19 18.73 11.54 11.15
C ILE A 19 17.24 11.25 11.38
N ASN A 20 16.60 11.98 12.29
CA ASN A 20 15.18 11.84 12.56
C ASN A 20 14.33 12.11 11.31
N ASN A 21 14.65 13.17 10.56
CA ASN A 21 13.98 13.47 9.30
C ASN A 21 14.17 12.35 8.26
N MET A 22 15.36 11.76 8.17
CA MET A 22 15.64 10.65 7.27
C MET A 22 14.87 9.37 7.67
N ILE A 23 14.74 9.10 8.97
CA ILE A 23 13.93 7.97 9.47
C ILE A 23 12.45 8.21 9.17
N SER A 24 11.91 9.40 9.48
CA SER A 24 10.52 9.74 9.18
C SER A 24 10.21 9.66 7.69
N TYR A 25 11.14 10.08 6.82
CA TYR A 25 11.01 9.94 5.38
C TYR A 25 10.89 8.46 4.95
N GLN A 26 11.76 7.59 5.49
CA GLN A 26 11.72 6.16 5.20
C GLN A 26 10.43 5.50 5.70
N LEU A 27 9.99 5.82 6.92
CA LEU A 27 8.74 5.31 7.45
C LEU A 27 7.54 5.76 6.61
N ASN A 28 7.52 7.01 6.17
CA ASN A 28 6.46 7.50 5.28
C ASN A 28 6.45 6.73 3.95
N MET A 29 7.62 6.52 3.35
CA MET A 29 7.74 5.69 2.14
C MET A 29 7.25 4.25 2.37
N ILE A 30 7.60 3.60 3.48
CA ILE A 30 7.15 2.25 3.82
C ILE A 30 5.63 2.20 4.03
N MET A 31 5.06 3.18 4.73
CA MET A 31 3.62 3.22 4.95
C MET A 31 2.85 3.40 3.65
N LYS A 32 3.37 4.21 2.71
CA LYS A 32 2.80 4.37 1.39
C LYS A 32 2.83 3.06 0.60
N THR A 33 3.96 2.36 0.55
CA THR A 33 4.07 1.09 -0.17
C THR A 33 3.19 0.00 0.45
N LEU A 34 3.15 -0.09 1.78
CA LEU A 34 2.29 -1.04 2.48
C LEU A 34 0.80 -0.78 2.21
N THR A 35 0.39 0.49 2.20
CA THR A 35 -1.00 0.88 1.92
C THR A 35 -1.39 0.55 0.48
N GLU A 36 -0.51 0.82 -0.48
CA GLU A 36 -0.69 0.47 -1.89
C GLU A 36 -0.89 -1.04 -2.07
N ILE A 37 -0.03 -1.86 -1.46
CA ILE A 37 -0.13 -3.33 -1.50
C ILE A 37 -1.43 -3.80 -0.85
N SER A 38 -1.80 -3.23 0.31
CA SER A 38 -3.04 -3.59 1.02
C SER A 38 -4.28 -3.33 0.16
N ILE A 39 -4.40 -2.16 -0.47
CA ILE A 39 -5.53 -1.82 -1.33
C ILE A 39 -5.64 -2.82 -2.50
N VAL A 40 -4.53 -3.14 -3.16
CA VAL A 40 -4.53 -4.10 -4.27
C VAL A 40 -4.96 -5.50 -3.82
N LEU A 41 -4.56 -5.95 -2.62
CA LEU A 41 -4.92 -7.27 -2.08
C LEU A 41 -6.37 -7.34 -1.57
N THR A 42 -6.94 -6.25 -1.08
CA THR A 42 -8.33 -6.26 -0.54
C THR A 42 -9.38 -6.58 -1.61
N ILE A 43 -9.20 -6.12 -2.84
CA ILE A 43 -10.15 -6.32 -3.95
C ILE A 43 -10.38 -7.80 -4.27
N PRO A 44 -9.36 -8.62 -4.59
CA PRO A 44 -9.56 -10.05 -4.81
C PRO A 44 -10.03 -10.75 -3.54
N ALA A 45 -9.55 -10.36 -2.35
CA ALA A 45 -9.98 -10.95 -1.08
C ALA A 45 -11.49 -10.76 -0.85
N ILE A 46 -12.06 -9.61 -1.18
CA ILE A 46 -13.50 -9.34 -1.10
C ILE A 46 -14.27 -10.20 -2.12
N ILE A 47 -13.79 -10.29 -3.37
CA ILE A 47 -14.43 -11.10 -4.42
C ILE A 47 -14.48 -12.58 -4.01
N PHE A 48 -13.35 -13.14 -3.57
CA PHE A 48 -13.29 -14.52 -3.07
C PHE A 48 -14.06 -14.71 -1.76
N GLY A 49 -14.08 -13.70 -0.88
CA GLY A 49 -14.87 -13.73 0.34
C GLY A 49 -16.37 -13.86 0.05
N PHE A 50 -16.89 -13.10 -0.91
CA PHE A 50 -18.28 -13.23 -1.34
C PHE A 50 -18.57 -14.56 -2.07
N TRP A 51 -17.60 -15.10 -2.82
CA TRP A 51 -17.73 -16.39 -3.52
C TRP A 51 -17.60 -17.61 -2.60
N GLY A 52 -16.89 -17.48 -1.48
CA GLY A 52 -16.66 -18.53 -0.50
C GLY A 52 -17.75 -18.65 0.57
N ILE A 53 -18.65 -17.67 0.66
CA ILE A 53 -19.86 -17.77 1.46
C ILE A 53 -20.88 -18.57 0.64
N ASN A 54 -21.56 -19.55 1.24
CA ASN A 54 -22.61 -20.41 0.64
C ASN A 54 -23.88 -19.63 0.20
N ALA A 55 -23.73 -18.42 -0.33
CA ALA A 55 -24.75 -17.66 -0.98
C ALA A 55 -24.77 -18.04 -2.46
N HIS A 56 -25.96 -18.36 -3.00
CA HIS A 56 -26.19 -18.59 -4.43
C HIS A 56 -25.51 -17.48 -5.25
N VAL A 57 -24.34 -17.82 -5.80
CA VAL A 57 -23.53 -16.91 -6.59
C VAL A 57 -24.18 -16.77 -7.96
N LEU A 58 -24.10 -15.57 -8.56
CA LEU A 58 -24.63 -15.21 -9.89
C LEU A 58 -24.06 -16.03 -11.08
N PHE A 59 -23.39 -17.15 -10.84
CA PHE A 59 -22.73 -18.00 -11.83
C PHE A 59 -22.69 -19.51 -11.46
N GLU A 60 -23.54 -19.99 -10.53
CA GLU A 60 -23.56 -21.42 -10.14
C GLU A 60 -23.88 -22.38 -11.31
N ASN A 61 -24.65 -21.94 -12.30
CA ASN A 61 -25.16 -22.80 -13.37
C ASN A 61 -24.26 -22.92 -14.60
N SER A 62 -23.09 -22.27 -14.64
CA SER A 62 -22.17 -22.33 -15.78
C SER A 62 -20.78 -22.76 -15.34
N SER A 63 -20.26 -23.83 -15.97
CA SER A 63 -18.91 -24.36 -15.75
C SER A 63 -17.79 -23.32 -15.97
N TYR A 64 -18.09 -22.18 -16.58
CA TYR A 64 -17.17 -21.06 -16.85
C TYR A 64 -17.28 -19.90 -15.85
N GLY A 65 -18.16 -19.99 -14.84
CA GLY A 65 -18.38 -18.93 -13.85
C GLY A 65 -17.13 -18.55 -13.06
N VAL A 66 -16.34 -19.56 -12.68
CA VAL A 66 -15.05 -19.38 -11.98
C VAL A 66 -14.03 -18.65 -12.86
N LEU A 67 -13.97 -19.00 -14.15
CA LEU A 67 -13.07 -18.36 -15.12
C LEU A 67 -13.45 -16.90 -15.38
N ALA A 68 -14.75 -16.59 -15.47
CA ALA A 68 -15.24 -15.23 -15.63
C ALA A 68 -14.89 -14.37 -14.40
N VAL A 69 -15.08 -14.88 -13.19
CA VAL A 69 -14.74 -14.17 -11.94
C VAL A 69 -13.22 -13.97 -11.80
N LEU A 70 -12.41 -14.96 -12.20
CA LEU A 70 -10.95 -14.82 -12.24
C LEU A 70 -10.49 -13.72 -13.20
N ILE A 71 -11.07 -13.67 -14.41
CA ILE A 71 -10.74 -12.63 -15.40
C ILE A 71 -11.19 -11.25 -14.91
N ILE A 72 -12.37 -11.16 -14.28
CA ILE A 72 -12.86 -9.90 -13.71
C ILE A 72 -12.00 -9.44 -12.54
N SER A 73 -11.59 -10.34 -11.63
CA SER A 73 -10.71 -9.96 -10.52
C SER A 73 -9.31 -9.58 -11.00
N ALA A 74 -8.77 -10.29 -12.00
CA ALA A 74 -7.49 -9.98 -12.61
C ALA A 74 -7.51 -8.63 -13.33
N THR A 75 -8.56 -8.34 -14.10
CA THR A 75 -8.72 -7.04 -14.79
C THR A 75 -8.94 -5.91 -13.80
N LEU A 76 -9.71 -6.11 -12.74
CA LEU A 76 -9.94 -5.09 -11.71
C LEU A 76 -8.66 -4.82 -10.89
N SER A 77 -7.89 -5.87 -10.57
CA SER A 77 -6.56 -5.74 -9.97
C SER A 77 -5.59 -4.99 -10.89
N LEU A 78 -5.59 -5.29 -12.20
CA LEU A 78 -4.78 -4.57 -13.20
C LEU A 78 -5.20 -3.10 -13.30
N ILE A 79 -6.50 -2.81 -13.29
CA ILE A 79 -7.04 -1.44 -13.33
C ILE A 79 -6.65 -0.68 -12.06
N CYS A 80 -6.74 -1.30 -10.87
CA CYS A 80 -6.31 -0.67 -9.63
C CYS A 80 -4.81 -0.43 -9.58
N TRP A 81 -4.00 -1.38 -10.06
CA TRP A 81 -2.56 -1.18 -10.24
C TRP A 81 -2.26 -0.02 -11.19
N LEU A 82 -2.95 0.06 -12.34
CA LEU A 82 -2.79 1.15 -13.29
C LEU A 82 -3.25 2.50 -12.72
N LEU A 83 -4.37 2.55 -11.99
CA LEU A 83 -4.87 3.77 -11.36
C LEU A 83 -3.93 4.26 -10.27
N MET A 84 -3.39 3.36 -9.45
CA MET A 84 -2.42 3.70 -8.41
C MET A 84 -1.10 4.17 -9.02
N ARG A 85 -0.67 3.54 -10.11
CA ARG A 85 0.50 3.99 -10.89
C ARG A 85 0.28 5.34 -11.56
N ARG A 86 -0.95 5.74 -11.92
CA ARG A 86 -1.27 7.09 -12.44
C ARG A 86 -1.42 8.13 -11.34
N LYS A 87 -1.77 7.72 -10.11
CA LYS A 87 -1.87 8.57 -8.92
C LYS A 87 -0.52 8.62 -8.18
N THR A 88 0.56 8.95 -8.90
CA THR A 88 1.88 9.28 -8.33
C THR A 88 1.84 10.62 -7.56
N TYR A 89 0.82 10.86 -6.73
CA TYR A 89 0.72 11.96 -5.78
C TYR A 89 -0.25 11.59 -4.66
N LEU A 90 0.22 10.78 -3.71
CA LEU A 90 -0.05 10.95 -2.29
C LEU A 90 1.27 10.78 -1.55
#